data_AF-A0ABC8KDX4-F1
#
_entry.id   AF-A0ABC8KDX4-F1
#
_cell.length_a   1.000
_cell.length_b   1.000
_cell.length_c   1.000
_cell.angle_alpha   90.00
_cell.angle_beta   90.00
_cell.angle_gamma   90.00
#
_symmetry.space_group_name_H-M   'P 1'
#
loop_
_entity.id
_entity.type
_entity.pdbx_description
1 polymer ?
#
loop_
_entity_poly.entity_id
_entity_poly.type
_entity_poly.pdbx_seq_one_letter_code
_entity_poly.pdbx_strand_id
1 'polypeptide(L)' 'MENQTAVTTAQAPSPRLFSQVSARPGDSKLIFRLIHFWEARNNSNEGILLGFDMLIIDEAL' A
#
# COMPACT_ATOMS: atom_id res chain seq x y z
N MET A 1 11.93 -34.95 -28.91
CA MET A 1 12.67 -34.18 -27.90
C MET A 1 11.78 -33.02 -27.52
N GLU A 2 11.05 -33.13 -26.42
CA GLU A 2 10.09 -32.10 -25.99
C GLU A 2 10.84 -31.06 -25.15
N ASN A 3 10.76 -29.81 -25.57
CA ASN A 3 11.41 -28.69 -24.91
C ASN A 3 10.50 -28.24 -23.75
N GLN A 4 10.79 -28.72 -22.53
CA GLN A 4 10.06 -28.30 -21.33
C GLN A 4 10.43 -26.85 -20.99
N THR A 5 9.60 -25.93 -21.46
CA THR A 5 9.61 -24.54 -20.99
C THR A 5 9.23 -24.55 -19.52
N ALA A 6 10.23 -24.40 -18.63
CA ALA A 6 10.02 -24.24 -17.21
C ALA A 6 9.22 -22.94 -16.97
N VAL A 7 7.91 -23.10 -16.73
CA VAL A 7 7.04 -22.02 -16.27
C VAL A 7 7.51 -21.66 -14.87
N THR A 8 8.34 -20.62 -14.78
CA THR A 8 8.75 -20.07 -13.49
C THR A 8 7.54 -19.31 -12.96
N THR A 9 6.78 -19.93 -12.06
CA THR A 9 5.73 -19.24 -11.32
C THR A 9 6.41 -18.16 -10.49
N ALA A 10 6.43 -16.92 -10.99
CA ALA A 10 6.90 -15.78 -10.22
C ALA A 10 5.96 -15.63 -9.01
N GLN A 11 6.40 -16.16 -7.88
CA GLN A 11 5.64 -16.12 -6.64
C GLN A 11 5.44 -14.64 -6.31
N ALA A 12 4.18 -14.20 -6.30
CA ALA A 12 3.87 -12.80 -5.99
C ALA A 12 4.49 -12.48 -4.62
N PRO A 13 5.24 -11.37 -4.49
CA PRO A 13 5.87 -11.02 -3.22
C PRO A 13 4.81 -10.97 -2.14
N SER A 14 5.09 -11.61 -1.00
CA SER A 14 4.20 -11.56 0.15
C SER A 14 3.96 -10.10 0.54
N PRO A 15 2.72 -9.74 0.91
CA PRO A 15 2.42 -8.43 1.46
C PRO A 15 3.37 -8.10 2.60
N ARG A 16 3.90 -6.88 2.62
CA ARG A 16 4.79 -6.43 3.70
C ARG A 16 3.96 -5.91 4.88
N LEU A 17 4.49 -6.12 6.07
CA LEU A 17 4.07 -5.41 7.28
C LEU A 17 4.73 -4.01 7.29
N PHE A 18 4.15 -3.06 8.01
CA PHE A 18 4.66 -1.71 8.20
C PHE A 18 6.08 -1.72 8.79
N SER A 19 6.38 -2.67 9.67
CA SER A 19 7.74 -2.88 10.23
C SER A 19 8.79 -3.25 9.18
N GLN A 20 8.37 -3.72 8.00
CA GLN A 20 9.24 -4.14 6.90
C GLN A 20 9.33 -3.09 5.78
N VAL A 21 8.68 -1.94 5.96
CA VAL A 21 8.72 -0.81 5.03
C VAL A 21 9.87 0.11 5.43
N SER A 22 10.73 0.44 4.46
CA SER A 22 11.81 1.40 4.71
C SER A 22 11.28 2.83 4.72
N ALA A 23 11.90 3.72 5.50
CA ALA A 23 11.59 5.15 5.47
C ALA A 23 12.00 5.86 4.16
N ARG A 24 12.73 5.17 3.26
CA ARG A 24 13.13 5.75 1.96
C ARG A 24 11.99 5.61 0.95
N PRO A 25 11.88 6.54 -0.02
CA PRO A 25 10.95 6.38 -1.13
C PRO A 25 11.20 5.08 -1.88
N GLY A 26 10.13 4.34 -2.18
CA GLY A 26 10.19 3.10 -2.93
C GLY A 26 8.83 2.43 -3.01
N ASP A 27 8.76 1.41 -3.86
CA ASP A 27 7.51 0.69 -4.09
C ASP A 27 7.41 -0.51 -3.15
N SER A 28 6.27 -0.66 -2.48
CA SER A 28 5.96 -1.80 -1.63
C SER A 28 4.48 -2.12 -1.72
N LYS A 29 4.14 -3.42 -1.69
CA LYS A 29 2.76 -3.88 -1.58
C LYS A 29 2.44 -4.13 -0.10
N LEU A 30 1.39 -3.47 0.39
CA LEU A 30 0.90 -3.57 1.76
C LEU A 30 -0.53 -4.09 1.77
N ILE A 31 -0.85 -4.92 2.76
CA ILE A 31 -2.24 -5.21 3.13
C ILE A 31 -2.45 -4.58 4.50
N PHE A 32 -3.45 -3.72 4.59
CA PHE A 32 -3.82 -3.01 5.81
C PHE A 32 -5.33 -2.90 5.92
N ARG A 33 -5.81 -2.64 7.13
CA ARG A 33 -7.18 -2.21 7.43
C ARG A 33 -7.18 -0.71 7.62
N LEU A 34 -8.11 -0.03 6.95
CA LEU A 34 -8.36 1.39 7.14
C LEU A 34 -9.22 1.57 8.39
N ILE A 35 -8.70 2.28 9.38
CA ILE A 35 -9.44 2.63 10.60
C ILE A 35 -10.15 3.97 10.41
N HIS A 36 -9.45 4.94 9.82
CA HIS A 36 -9.99 6.27 9.62
C HIS A 36 -9.45 6.94 8.36
N PHE A 37 -10.29 7.78 7.76
CA PHE A 37 -9.99 8.51 6.54
C PHE A 37 -10.55 9.93 6.64
N TRP A 38 -9.67 10.91 6.52
CA TRP A 38 -10.02 12.33 6.45
C TRP A 38 -9.51 12.95 5.17
N GLU A 39 -10.33 13.82 4.60
CA GLU A 39 -9.93 14.68 3.51
C GLU A 39 -9.51 16.02 4.10
N ALA A 40 -8.24 16.37 3.96
CA ALA A 40 -7.78 17.71 4.23
C ALA A 40 -8.25 18.60 3.08
N ARG A 41 -9.25 19.43 3.33
CA ARG A 41 -9.80 20.37 2.35
C ARG A 41 -9.53 21.82 2.76
N ASN A 42 -9.24 22.66 1.78
CA ASN A 42 -9.26 24.10 1.98
C ASN A 42 -10.71 24.56 2.00
N ASN A 43 -11.16 25.13 3.12
CA ASN A 43 -12.53 25.63 3.26
C ASN A 43 -12.80 26.89 2.42
N SER A 44 -11.77 27.45 1.79
CA SER A 44 -11.84 28.58 0.85
C SER A 44 -11.95 28.06 -0.58
N ASN A 45 -12.61 28.79 -1.48
CA ASN A 45 -12.73 28.46 -2.91
C ASN A 45 -13.20 27.01 -3.16
N GLU A 46 -14.47 26.73 -2.82
CA GLU A 46 -15.17 25.49 -3.21
C GLU A 46 -14.67 24.17 -2.59
N GLY A 47 -13.80 24.22 -1.56
CA GLY A 47 -13.44 23.00 -0.86
C GLY A 47 -12.32 22.20 -1.53
N ILE A 48 -11.29 22.86 -2.07
CA ILE A 48 -10.16 22.22 -2.77
C ILE A 48 -9.55 21.12 -1.89
N LEU A 49 -9.43 19.91 -2.44
CA LEU A 49 -8.73 18.79 -1.79
C LEU A 49 -7.23 19.08 -1.73
N LEU A 50 -6.70 19.22 -0.53
CA LEU A 50 -5.27 19.42 -0.27
C LEU A 50 -4.55 18.09 -0.05
N GLY A 51 -5.25 17.09 0.48
CA GLY A 51 -4.70 15.77 0.70
C GLY A 51 -5.60 14.87 1.51
N PHE A 52 -5.07 13.70 1.85
CA PHE A 52 -5.73 12.70 2.67
C PHE A 52 -4.90 12.46 3.92
N ASP A 53 -5.57 12.32 5.05
CA ASP A 53 -4.99 11.80 6.27
C ASP A 53 -5.64 10.44 6.57
N MET A 54 -4.82 9.43 6.83
CA MET A 54 -5.26 8.04 6.92
C MET A 54 -4.68 7.39 8.16
N LEU A 55 -5.57 6.85 9.00
CA LEU A 55 -5.18 5.95 10.08
C LEU A 55 -5.37 4.51 9.61
N ILE A 56 -4.25 3.80 9.46
CA ILE A 56 -4.21 2.43 8.95
C ILE A 56 -3.51 1.51 9.96
N ILE A 57 -3.92 0.25 9.99
CA ILE A 57 -3.30 -0.82 10.78
C ILE A 57 -3.04 -2.02 9.89
N ASP A 58 -1.90 -2.68 10.02
CA ASP A 58 -1.64 -3.98 9.41
C ASP A 58 -1.98 -5.10 10.42
N GLU A 59 -1.41 -6.30 10.28
CA GLU A 59 -1.75 -7.45 11.13
C GLU A 59 -1.55 -7.10 12.62
N ALA A 60 -2.67 -7.00 13.35
CA ALA A 60 -2.67 -6.88 14.79
C ALA A 60 -2.41 -8.26 15.40
N LEU A 61 -1.37 -8.39 16.23
CA LEU A 61 -1.21 -9.48 17.18
C LEU A 61 -2.48 -9.64 18.04
#